data_AF-A0A0G4MP63-F1
#
_entry.id   AF-A0A0G4MP63-F1
#
_cell.length_a   1.000
_cell.length_b   1.000
_cell.length_c   1.000
_cell.angle_alpha   90.00
_cell.angle_beta   90.00
_cell.angle_gamma   90.00
#
_symmetry.space_group_name_H-M   'P 1'
#
loop_
_entity.id
_entity.type
_entity.pdbx_description
1 polymer ?
#
loop_
_entity_poly.entity_id
_entity_poly.type
_entity_poly.pdbx_seq_one_letter_code
_entity_poly.pdbx_strand_id
1 'polypeptide(L)'
;MDFRVGRMQQPEEAMLKEAMRRPKTTEERTKKNIKTDEIGDKVGRVHTGRQDLSQLQTRRMKGLKRSRDVADDDAASDDEVKTDKRKKN
;
A
#
# COMPACT_ATOMS: atom_id res chain seq x y z
N MET A 1 -18.61 -34.19 43.63
CA MET A 1 -19.76 -33.26 43.54
C MET A 1 -20.35 -33.52 42.19
N ASP A 2 -21.54 -34.13 42.18
CA ASP A 2 -22.07 -34.73 40.96
C ASP A 2 -23.37 -34.01 40.62
N PHE A 3 -23.34 -33.19 39.57
CA PHE A 3 -24.48 -32.41 39.12
C PHE A 3 -25.22 -33.14 38.00
N ARG A 4 -26.55 -33.05 38.00
CA ARG A 4 -27.43 -33.48 36.90
C ARG A 4 -28.18 -32.26 36.39
N VAL A 5 -28.26 -32.12 35.06
CA VAL A 5 -28.87 -30.95 34.41
C VAL A 5 -30.40 -31.06 34.48
N GLY A 6 -31.04 -30.00 35.00
CA GLY A 6 -32.50 -29.84 35.03
C GLY A 6 -33.02 -28.96 33.89
N ARG A 7 -34.19 -28.35 34.08
CA ARG A 7 -34.75 -27.37 33.13
C ARG A 7 -33.91 -26.09 33.11
N MET A 8 -33.77 -25.49 31.94
CA MET A 8 -33.02 -24.24 31.73
C MET A 8 -33.91 -23.21 31.04
N GLN A 9 -33.77 -21.94 31.46
CA GLN A 9 -34.33 -20.80 30.76
C GLN A 9 -33.20 -20.01 30.09
N GLN A 10 -33.25 -19.87 28.78
CA GLN A 10 -32.31 -19.05 28.04
C GLN A 10 -32.73 -17.57 28.09
N PRO A 11 -31.76 -16.63 28.13
CA PRO A 11 -32.07 -15.21 28.03
C PRO A 11 -32.60 -14.87 26.63
N GLU A 12 -33.41 -13.83 26.58
CA GLU A 12 -33.84 -13.21 25.32
C GLU A 12 -32.65 -12.51 24.64
N GLU A 13 -32.67 -12.46 23.30
CA GLU A 13 -31.50 -12.02 22.53
C GLU A 13 -31.10 -10.57 22.78
N ALA A 14 -32.06 -9.65 22.97
CA ALA A 14 -31.77 -8.25 23.24
C ALA A 14 -31.13 -8.10 24.63
N MET A 15 -31.65 -8.80 25.65
CA MET A 15 -31.08 -8.82 27.00
C MET A 15 -29.64 -9.35 27.02
N LEU A 16 -29.36 -10.42 26.26
CA LEU A 16 -28.01 -10.97 26.15
C LEU A 16 -27.04 -9.98 25.48
N LYS A 17 -27.48 -9.32 24.40
CA LYS A 17 -26.68 -8.32 23.67
C LYS A 17 -26.39 -7.09 24.55
N GLU A 18 -27.35 -6.66 25.35
CA GLU A 18 -27.17 -5.56 26.29
C GLU A 18 -26.17 -5.91 27.40
N ALA A 19 -26.33 -7.08 28.01
CA ALA A 19 -25.42 -7.55 29.07
C ALA A 19 -23.98 -7.74 28.57
N MET A 20 -23.79 -8.11 27.30
CA MET A 20 -22.47 -8.29 26.67
C MET A 20 -21.87 -7.00 26.10
N ARG A 21 -22.53 -5.85 26.26
CA ARG A 21 -22.05 -4.58 25.71
C ARG A 21 -20.80 -4.09 26.45
N ARG A 22 -19.68 -4.02 25.74
CA ARG A 22 -18.43 -3.45 26.26
C ARG A 22 -18.44 -1.91 26.24
N PRO A 23 -17.82 -1.23 27.22
CA PRO A 23 -17.69 0.22 27.18
C PRO A 23 -16.80 0.64 26.00
N LYS A 24 -17.20 1.72 25.31
CA LYS A 24 -16.45 2.26 24.16
C LYS A 24 -15.10 2.90 24.53
N THR A 25 -14.84 3.08 25.83
CA THR A 25 -13.67 3.75 26.39
C THR A 25 -12.58 2.80 26.87
N THR A 26 -12.88 1.52 27.08
CA THR A 26 -11.95 0.55 27.66
C THR A 26 -10.86 0.12 26.67
N GLU A 27 -11.09 0.28 25.36
CA GLU A 27 -10.16 -0.13 24.32
C GLU A 27 -9.72 1.10 23.50
N GLU A 28 -8.40 1.30 23.38
CA GLU A 28 -7.85 2.32 22.50
C GLU A 28 -8.21 1.98 21.05
N ARG A 29 -9.04 2.80 20.43
CA ARG A 29 -9.43 2.61 19.02
C ARG A 29 -8.21 2.85 18.14
N THR A 30 -7.65 1.77 17.60
CA THR A 30 -6.55 1.86 16.63
C THR A 30 -7.04 2.58 15.37
N LYS A 31 -6.48 3.77 15.11
CA LYS A 31 -6.73 4.53 13.89
C LYS A 31 -5.74 4.05 12.82
N LYS A 32 -6.21 3.85 11.58
CA LYS A 32 -5.35 3.38 10.48
C LYS A 32 -4.17 4.33 10.30
N ASN A 33 -2.98 3.76 10.13
CA ASN A 33 -1.71 4.47 9.94
C ASN A 33 -1.23 5.31 11.13
N ILE A 34 -1.85 5.22 12.31
CA ILE A 34 -1.40 5.88 13.54
C ILE A 34 -1.14 4.79 14.59
N LYS A 35 0.07 4.77 15.16
CA LYS A 35 0.46 3.86 16.24
C LYS A 35 0.98 4.67 17.42
N THR A 36 0.83 4.11 18.62
CA THR A 36 1.44 4.65 19.84
C THR A 36 2.66 3.79 20.15
N ASP A 37 3.81 4.42 20.42
CA ASP A 37 5.04 3.75 20.84
C ASP A 37 4.97 3.35 22.33
N GLU A 38 5.87 2.49 22.79
CA GLU A 38 5.95 2.02 24.19
C GLU A 38 6.18 3.17 25.18
N ILE A 39 6.79 4.26 24.72
CA ILE A 39 7.04 5.50 25.48
C ILE A 39 5.82 6.46 25.43
N GLY A 40 4.81 6.19 24.59
CA GLY A 40 3.58 6.96 24.48
C GLY A 40 3.52 7.96 23.30
N ASP A 41 4.56 8.03 22.48
CA ASP A 41 4.58 8.90 21.30
C ASP A 41 3.68 8.38 20.18
N LYS A 42 3.00 9.30 19.47
CA LYS A 42 2.13 8.96 18.33
C LYS A 42 2.87 9.08 17.01
N VAL A 43 3.07 7.94 16.34
CA VAL A 43 3.78 7.87 15.05
C VAL A 43 2.81 7.56 13.91
N GLY A 44 2.91 8.33 12.84
CA GLY A 44 2.14 8.15 11.61
C GLY A 44 2.93 7.43 10.51
N ARG A 45 2.35 6.43 9.85
CA ARG A 45 2.98 5.76 8.69
C ARG A 45 2.59 6.41 7.37
N VAL A 46 3.56 7.01 6.69
CA VAL A 46 3.42 7.49 5.31
C VAL A 46 3.69 6.32 4.36
N HIS A 47 2.76 6.06 3.44
CA HIS A 47 2.92 5.04 2.40
C HIS A 47 3.28 5.72 1.09
N THR A 48 4.55 5.66 0.70
CA THR A 48 4.99 6.12 -0.63
C THR A 48 4.67 5.05 -1.67
N GLY A 49 4.08 5.45 -2.79
CA GLY A 49 3.89 4.55 -3.93
C GLY A 49 5.21 4.18 -4.61
N ARG A 50 5.18 3.17 -5.49
CA ARG A 50 6.31 2.84 -6.37
C ARG A 50 6.52 4.00 -7.36
N GLN A 51 7.72 4.57 -7.37
CA GLN A 51 8.08 5.65 -8.29
C GLN A 51 8.71 5.02 -9.54
N ASP A 52 8.00 5.10 -10.67
CA ASP A 52 8.54 4.69 -11.97
C ASP A 52 9.03 5.92 -12.73
N LEU A 53 10.33 5.97 -13.01
CA LEU A 53 11.00 7.06 -13.72
C LEU A 53 11.26 6.72 -15.19
N SER A 54 10.86 5.55 -15.67
CA SER A 54 11.04 5.14 -17.07
C SER A 54 10.36 6.08 -18.06
N GLN A 55 9.27 6.73 -17.63
CA GLN A 55 8.54 7.73 -18.42
C GLN A 55 9.14 9.14 -18.33
N LEU A 56 10.11 9.37 -17.45
CA LEU A 56 10.68 10.70 -17.22
C LEU A 56 11.71 11.02 -18.31
N GLN A 57 11.27 11.64 -19.40
CA GLN A 57 12.18 12.19 -20.39
C GLN A 57 12.85 13.47 -19.86
N THR A 58 14.18 13.47 -19.78
CA THR A 58 14.94 14.65 -19.38
C THR A 58 14.97 15.71 -20.49
N ARG A 59 15.23 16.97 -20.09
CA ARG A 59 15.36 18.08 -21.05
C ARG A 59 16.52 17.79 -22.01
N ARG A 60 16.24 17.79 -23.32
CA ARG A 60 17.26 17.57 -24.36
C ARG A 60 18.16 18.78 -24.53
N MET A 61 19.18 18.90 -23.67
CA MET A 61 20.18 19.96 -23.76
C MET A 61 21.07 19.77 -24.98
N LYS A 62 21.62 20.87 -25.50
CA LYS A 62 22.44 20.87 -26.73
C LYS A 62 23.68 19.96 -26.61
N GLY A 63 24.30 19.89 -25.43
CA GLY A 63 25.48 19.06 -25.19
C GLY A 63 25.22 17.55 -25.08
N LEU A 64 23.97 17.12 -24.90
CA LEU A 64 23.60 15.69 -24.83
C LEU A 64 23.15 15.15 -26.19
N LYS A 65 23.11 15.99 -27.23
CA LYS A 65 22.77 15.56 -28.58
C LYS A 65 24.02 14.99 -29.24
N ARG A 66 23.97 13.73 -29.68
CA ARG A 66 25.04 13.13 -30.50
C ARG A 66 25.27 13.98 -31.74
N SER A 67 26.48 14.51 -31.91
CA SER A 67 26.94 15.12 -33.15
C SER A 67 27.49 14.04 -34.07
N ARG A 68 27.40 14.26 -35.38
CA ARG A 68 27.88 13.30 -36.39
C ARG A 68 29.41 13.29 -36.52
N ASP A 69 30.08 14.30 -35.95
CA ASP A 69 31.50 14.59 -36.15
C ASP A 69 32.41 14.07 -35.02
N VAL A 70 31.85 13.46 -33.98
CA VAL A 70 32.64 12.85 -32.89
C VAL A 70 32.36 11.35 -32.93
N ALA A 71 33.38 10.56 -33.25
CA ALA A 71 33.31 9.11 -33.14
C ALA A 71 33.18 8.76 -31.65
N ASP A 72 31.97 8.41 -31.22
CA ASP A 72 31.71 7.79 -29.92
C ASP A 72 32.21 6.34 -30.00
N ASP A 73 33.32 6.02 -29.31
CA ASP A 73 33.85 4.66 -29.13
C ASP A 73 32.98 3.80 -28.18
N ASP A 74 31.90 4.34 -27.63
CA ASP A 74 31.02 3.69 -26.65
C ASP A 74 29.58 3.45 -27.17
N ALA A 75 29.41 3.24 -28.48
CA ALA A 75 28.12 2.87 -29.06
C ALA A 75 27.86 1.35 -29.03
N ALA A 76 27.90 0.75 -27.83
CA ALA A 76 27.52 -0.65 -27.62
C ALA A 76 26.64 -0.82 -26.38
N SER A 77 25.43 -0.27 -26.40
CA SER A 77 24.27 -0.89 -25.75
C SER A 77 22.98 -0.12 -26.02
N ASP A 78 21.93 -0.90 -26.27
CA ASP A 78 20.52 -0.65 -25.95
C ASP A 78 19.55 -0.19 -27.06
N ASP A 79 18.86 -1.22 -27.55
CA ASP A 79 17.40 -1.39 -27.58
C ASP A 79 16.63 -0.98 -28.86
N GLU A 80 16.54 -1.96 -29.76
CA GLU A 80 15.51 -2.03 -30.78
C GLU A 80 14.15 -2.40 -30.16
N VAL A 81 13.24 -1.44 -30.02
CA VAL A 81 11.79 -1.73 -29.95
C VAL A 81 11.13 -1.31 -31.26
N LYS A 82 11.17 -2.21 -32.25
CA LYS A 82 10.34 -2.12 -33.47
C LYS A 82 8.92 -2.55 -33.12
N THR A 83 7.99 -1.60 -33.05
CA THR A 83 6.56 -1.91 -33.07
C THR A 83 6.07 -1.98 -34.51
N ASP A 84 5.72 -3.19 -34.95
CA ASP A 84 5.14 -3.49 -36.26
C ASP A 84 3.86 -2.67 -36.51
N LYS A 85 3.93 -1.67 -37.40
CA LYS A 85 2.73 -1.08 -38.01
C LYS A 85 2.30 -1.96 -39.19
N ARG A 86 1.30 -2.79 -38.95
CA ARG A 86 0.53 -3.50 -39.99
C ARG A 86 0.00 -2.49 -41.01
N LYS A 87 0.46 -2.63 -42.25
CA LYS A 87 0.02 -1.89 -43.44
C LYS A 87 -1.46 -2.20 -43.70
N LYS A 88 -2.29 -1.16 -43.78
CA LYS A 88 -3.68 -1.26 -44.28
C LYS A 88 -3.76 -0.48 -45.60
N ASN A 89 -4.19 -1.21 -46.63
CA ASN A 89 -4.48 -0.85 -48.02
C ASN A 89 -3.28 -0.57 -48.92
#